data_AF-W1XZ24-F1
#
_entry.id   AF-W1XZ24-F1
#
_cell.length_a   1.000
_cell.length_b   1.000
_cell.length_c   1.000
_cell.angle_alpha   90.00
_cell.angle_beta   90.00
_cell.angle_gamma   90.00
#
_symmetry.space_group_name_H-M   'P 1'
#
loop_
_entity.id
_entity.type
_entity.pdbx_description
1 polymer ?
#
loop_
_entity_poly.entity_id
_entity_poly.type
_entity_poly.pdbx_seq_one_letter_code
_entity_poly.pdbx_strand_id
1 'polypeptide(L)' 'PSGLQIGTGVRPVATERLHSQGNLSQTNNSKDVAIKGQGFFQVMLPDGSSAYTRDGSFQVDQNGQLV' A
#
# COMPACT_ATOMS: atom_id res chain seq x y z
N PRO A 1 -41.89 -14.25 -33.48
CA PRO A 1 -41.46 -13.97 -32.09
C PRO A 1 -40.08 -13.29 -32.09
N SER A 2 -40.04 -11.96 -32.08
CA SER A 2 -38.80 -11.21 -31.95
C SER A 2 -38.38 -11.19 -30.48
N GLY A 3 -37.24 -11.81 -30.18
CA GLY A 3 -36.63 -11.79 -28.85
C GLY A 3 -36.18 -10.38 -28.51
N LEU A 4 -36.97 -9.69 -27.68
CA LEU A 4 -36.66 -8.38 -27.15
C LEU A 4 -35.50 -8.51 -26.16
N GLN A 5 -34.27 -8.25 -26.60
CA GLN A 5 -33.09 -8.31 -25.75
C GLN A 5 -32.90 -6.97 -25.05
N ILE A 6 -33.44 -6.86 -23.84
CA ILE A 6 -33.15 -5.75 -22.93
C ILE A 6 -31.75 -6.02 -22.34
N GLY A 7 -30.77 -5.20 -22.73
CA GLY A 7 -29.39 -5.34 -22.25
C GLY A 7 -29.30 -5.26 -20.73
N THR A 8 -28.73 -6.29 -20.09
CA THR A 8 -28.38 -6.29 -18.67
C THR A 8 -27.22 -5.33 -18.47
N GLY A 9 -27.49 -4.12 -17.95
CA GLY A 9 -26.50 -3.06 -17.78
C GLY A 9 -25.19 -3.48 -17.09
N VAL A 10 -24.15 -2.67 -17.26
CA VAL A 10 -22.80 -2.96 -16.75
C VAL A 10 -22.65 -2.62 -15.26
N ARG A 11 -21.88 -3.42 -14.53
CA ARG A 11 -21.43 -3.13 -13.16
C ARG A 11 -19.91 -3.24 -13.10
N PRO A 12 -19.21 -2.36 -12.36
CA PRO A 12 -17.78 -2.52 -12.13
C PRO A 12 -17.53 -3.85 -11.39
N VAL A 13 -16.58 -4.65 -11.87
CA VAL A 13 -16.25 -5.98 -11.32
C VAL A 13 -15.45 -5.88 -10.03
N ALA A 14 -14.46 -4.97 -9.99
CA ALA A 14 -13.63 -4.67 -8.84
C ALA A 14 -12.77 -3.42 -9.13
N THR A 15 -12.25 -2.78 -8.08
CA THR A 15 -11.14 -1.83 -8.19
C THR A 15 -9.84 -2.60 -8.01
N GLU A 16 -9.08 -2.76 -9.09
CA GLU A 16 -7.75 -3.36 -9.03
C GLU A 16 -6.73 -2.32 -8.56
N ARG A 17 -5.95 -2.65 -7.53
CA ARG A 17 -4.81 -1.83 -7.13
C ARG A 17 -3.59 -2.27 -7.93
N LEU A 18 -3.07 -1.37 -8.75
CA LEU A 18 -1.79 -1.56 -9.43
C LEU A 18 -0.65 -1.23 -8.47
N HIS A 19 0.04 -2.25 -7.97
CA HIS A 19 1.22 -2.12 -7.12
C HIS A 19 2.52 -2.10 -7.95
N SER A 20 2.62 -1.18 -8.91
CA SER A 20 3.87 -0.96 -9.64
C SER A 20 4.89 -0.21 -8.78
N GLN A 21 6.16 -0.56 -8.89
CA GLN A 21 7.25 0.17 -8.23
C GLN A 21 7.31 1.60 -8.78
N GLY A 22 7.13 2.59 -7.90
CA GLY A 22 7.32 4.01 -8.24
C GLY A 22 8.80 4.40 -8.26
N ASN A 23 9.07 5.64 -8.70
CA ASN A 23 10.42 6.20 -8.70
C ASN A 23 10.96 6.29 -7.27
N LEU A 24 12.20 5.82 -7.07
CA LEU A 24 12.92 5.92 -5.80
C LEU A 24 13.70 7.24 -5.79
N SER A 25 13.53 8.03 -4.74
CA SER A 25 14.33 9.25 -4.51
C SER A 25 15.27 9.02 -3.34
N GLN A 26 16.55 9.36 -3.51
CA GLN A 26 17.54 9.25 -2.44
C GLN A 26 17.46 10.47 -1.53
N THR A 27 17.12 10.26 -0.25
CA THR A 27 16.98 11.34 0.74
C THR A 27 18.24 11.55 1.59
N ASN A 28 19.23 10.66 1.50
CA ASN A 28 20.45 10.64 2.34
C ASN A 28 20.20 10.59 3.87
N ASN A 29 18.97 10.32 4.28
CA ASN A 29 18.62 10.10 5.67
C ASN A 29 18.74 8.61 6.00
N SER A 30 19.42 8.28 7.10
CA SER A 30 19.60 6.89 7.53
C SER A 30 18.30 6.23 8.00
N LYS A 31 17.26 7.02 8.26
CA LYS A 31 15.95 6.53 8.69
C LYS A 31 14.95 6.36 7.55
N ASP A 32 15.32 6.73 6.33
CA ASP A 32 14.48 6.58 5.15
C ASP A 32 14.89 5.32 4.39
N VAL A 33 14.06 4.28 4.44
CA VAL A 33 14.36 2.97 3.84
C VAL A 33 13.30 2.60 2.82
N ALA A 34 13.68 2.50 1.54
CA ALA A 34 12.74 2.08 0.50
C ALA A 34 12.92 0.59 0.13
N ILE A 35 11.80 -0.14 0.01
CA ILE A 35 11.81 -1.51 -0.51
C ILE A 35 11.85 -1.44 -2.04
N LYS A 36 12.95 -1.92 -2.64
CA LYS A 36 13.06 -2.12 -4.09
C LYS A 36 12.56 -3.51 -4.47
N GLY A 37 11.41 -3.60 -5.13
CA GLY A 37 10.80 -4.89 -5.54
C GLY A 37 9.49 -5.16 -4.83
N GLN A 38 9.08 -6.42 -4.68
CA GLN A 38 7.87 -6.80 -3.94
C GLN A 38 8.13 -6.88 -2.42
N GLY A 39 7.12 -6.61 -1.60
CA GLY A 39 7.21 -6.67 -0.13
C GLY A 39 6.43 -5.56 0.55
N PHE A 40 6.29 -5.57 1.87
CA PHE A 40 5.78 -4.46 2.67
C PHE A 40 6.48 -4.49 4.02
N PHE A 41 6.64 -3.33 4.65
CA PHE A 41 7.03 -3.25 6.05
C PHE A 41 5.82 -3.60 6.91
N GLN A 42 6.01 -4.46 7.91
CA GLN A 42 5.02 -4.70 8.94
C GLN A 42 5.22 -3.70 10.06
N VAL A 43 4.18 -2.95 10.40
CA VAL A 43 4.17 -1.99 11.53
C VAL A 43 3.07 -2.38 12.51
N MET A 44 3.30 -2.10 13.79
CA MET A 44 2.29 -2.34 14.83
C MET A 44 1.52 -1.04 15.06
N LEU A 45 0.21 -1.09 14.89
CA LEU A 45 -0.66 0.02 15.21
C LEU A 45 -0.78 0.19 16.73
N PRO A 46 -1.17 1.39 17.21
CA PRO A 46 -1.33 1.64 18.65
C PRO A 46 -2.35 0.72 19.34
N ASP A 47 -3.26 0.12 18.57
CA ASP A 47 -4.24 -0.87 19.05
C ASP A 47 -3.68 -2.30 19.15
N GLY A 48 -2.40 -2.51 18.80
CA GLY A 48 -1.70 -3.79 18.79
C GLY A 48 -1.89 -4.62 17.52
N SER A 49 -2.66 -4.14 16.53
CA SER A 49 -2.85 -4.83 15.27
C SER A 49 -1.65 -4.62 14.31
N SER A 50 -1.41 -5.58 13.42
CA SER A 50 -0.37 -5.47 12.40
C SER A 50 -0.91 -4.77 11.15
N ALA A 51 -0.21 -3.74 10.70
CA ALA A 51 -0.45 -3.05 9.43
C ALA A 51 0.74 -3.22 8.48
N TYR A 52 0.50 -2.95 7.19
CA TYR A 52 1.51 -3.11 6.15
C TYR A 52 1.67 -1.80 5.36
N THR A 53 2.91 -1.33 5.22
CA THR A 53 3.21 -0.08 4.50
C THR A 53 4.42 -0.21 3.59
N ARG A 54 4.44 0.62 2.54
CA ARG A 54 5.64 0.86 1.70
C ARG A 54 6.36 2.14 2.09
N ASP A 55 5.76 2.91 3.00
CA ASP A 55 6.41 4.06 3.58
C ASP A 55 7.55 3.58 4.48
N GLY A 56 8.71 4.18 4.26
CA GLY A 56 9.91 3.85 5.00
C GLY A 56 10.54 5.07 5.64
N SER A 57 9.80 6.18 5.79
CA SER A 57 10.21 7.30 6.62
C SER A 57 10.02 6.97 8.10
N PHE A 58 10.92 6.17 8.66
CA PHE A 58 10.82 5.77 10.05
C PHE A 58 11.32 6.88 10.98
N GLN A 59 10.74 6.96 12.16
CA GLN A 59 11.15 7.85 13.24
C GLN A 59 11.54 7.02 14.46
N VAL A 60 12.25 7.65 15.40
CA VAL A 60 12.61 6.98 16.65
C VAL A 60 11.88 7.73 17.76
N ASP A 61 11.07 7.02 18.52
CA ASP A 61 10.33 7.58 19.65
C ASP A 61 11.25 7.87 20.86
N GLN A 62 10.68 8.43 21.92
CA GLN A 62 11.44 8.77 23.14
C GLN A 62 11.97 7.54 23.89
N ASN A 63 11.44 6.34 23.59
CA ASN A 63 11.84 5.07 24.20
C ASN A 63 12.86 4.32 23.33
N GLY A 64 13.26 4.87 22.18
CA GLY A 64 14.18 4.23 21.25
C GLY A 64 13.52 3.20 20.32
N GLN A 65 12.19 3.14 20.25
CA GLN A 65 11.47 2.31 19.27
C GLN A 65 11.40 3.00 17.91
N LEU A 66 11.55 2.20 16.86
CA LEU A 66 11.35 2.62 15.48
C LEU A 66 9.85 2.65 15.18
N VAL A 67 9.32 3.82 14.82
CA VAL A 67 7.89 4.09 14.54
C VAL A 67 7.67 4.67 13.17
#